data_AF-A0A6M8B168-F1
#
_entry.id   AF-A0A6M8B168-F1
#
_cell.length_a   1.000
_cell.length_b   1.000
_cell.length_c   1.000
_cell.angle_alpha   90.00
_cell.angle_beta   90.00
_cell.angle_gamma   90.00
#
_symmetry.space_group_name_H-M   'P 1'
#
loop_
_entity.id
_entity.type
_entity.pdbx_description
1 polymer ?
#
loop_
_entity_poly.entity_id
_entity_poly.type
_entity_poly.pdbx_seq_one_letter_code
_entity_poly.pdbx_strand_id
1 'polypeptide(L)'
;MSITQEQIGLVQDTWSLLKSKGSFEDYGMILFGRLFTEAPEMYGVFPFAKGFTSWEKLKETARMKRHAGGVFKAIDGAVGGLNDLSAVEPVLVALGSRHVKYGIKPEYFETVGAAVLYTLETGLGDKWTPDTKAAWVVV
;
A
#
# COMPACT_ATOMS: atom_id res chain seq x y z
N MET A 1 0.50 15.08 -15.60
CA MET A 1 0.40 13.93 -16.52
C MET A 1 -0.94 13.26 -16.25
N SER A 2 -1.69 12.88 -17.28
CA SER A 2 -2.95 12.13 -17.14
C SER A 2 -2.66 10.64 -17.25
N ILE A 3 -3.25 9.83 -16.37
CA ILE A 3 -3.17 8.36 -16.42
C ILE A 3 -3.92 7.88 -17.69
N THR A 4 -3.31 6.99 -18.48
CA THR A 4 -3.93 6.46 -19.70
C THR A 4 -4.84 5.26 -19.41
N GLN A 5 -5.77 4.96 -20.31
CA GLN A 5 -6.63 3.77 -20.20
C GLN A 5 -5.83 2.46 -20.20
N GLU A 6 -4.72 2.42 -20.93
CA GLU A 6 -3.80 1.29 -20.93
C GLU A 6 -3.14 1.09 -19.56
N GLN A 7 -2.68 2.16 -18.92
CA GLN A 7 -2.12 2.12 -17.57
C GLN A 7 -3.15 1.68 -16.53
N ILE A 8 -4.39 2.17 -16.63
CA ILE A 8 -5.48 1.75 -15.76
C ILE A 8 -5.75 0.25 -15.92
N GLY A 9 -5.84 -0.23 -17.17
CA GLY A 9 -6.03 -1.66 -17.47
C GLY A 9 -4.93 -2.52 -16.85
N LEU A 10 -3.65 -2.15 -17.05
CA LEU A 10 -2.51 -2.86 -16.45
C LEU A 10 -2.60 -2.92 -14.92
N VAL A 11 -2.92 -1.81 -14.27
CA VAL A 11 -3.05 -1.75 -12.81
C VAL A 11 -4.21 -2.63 -12.33
N GLN A 12 -5.39 -2.55 -12.97
CA GLN A 12 -6.56 -3.33 -12.58
C GLN A 12 -6.40 -4.83 -12.84
N ASP A 13 -5.78 -5.22 -13.96
CA ASP A 13 -5.52 -6.62 -14.31
C ASP A 13 -4.50 -7.24 -13.35
N THR A 14 -3.39 -6.53 -13.10
CA THR A 14 -2.36 -7.02 -12.18
C THR A 14 -2.84 -7.02 -10.74
N TRP A 15 -3.64 -6.04 -10.31
CA TRP A 15 -4.28 -6.08 -9.01
C TRP A 15 -5.24 -7.27 -8.86
N SER A 16 -6.03 -7.58 -9.89
CA SER A 16 -6.93 -8.75 -9.88
C SER A 16 -6.16 -10.07 -9.78
N LEU A 17 -5.03 -10.18 -10.48
CA LEU A 17 -4.13 -11.32 -10.36
C LEU A 17 -3.50 -11.44 -8.96
N LEU A 18 -3.08 -10.32 -8.37
CA LEU A 18 -2.56 -10.31 -7.00
C LEU A 18 -3.61 -10.87 -6.03
N LYS A 19 -4.86 -10.41 -6.14
CA LYS A 19 -5.98 -10.89 -5.33
C LYS A 19 -6.26 -12.38 -5.48
N SER A 20 -5.99 -12.98 -6.63
CA SER A 20 -6.19 -14.43 -6.83
C SER A 20 -5.07 -15.29 -6.22
N LYS A 21 -3.94 -14.69 -5.84
CA LYS A 21 -2.75 -15.40 -5.34
C LYS A 21 -2.60 -15.37 -3.82
N GLY A 22 -3.29 -14.48 -3.11
CA GLY A 22 -3.11 -14.31 -1.67
C GLY A 22 -4.09 -13.32 -1.04
N SER A 23 -4.02 -13.17 0.28
CA SER A 23 -4.89 -12.26 1.00
C SER A 23 -4.28 -10.86 1.13
N PHE A 24 -5.14 -9.86 1.28
CA PHE A 24 -4.72 -8.50 1.62
C PHE A 24 -3.94 -8.40 2.92
N GLU A 25 -4.21 -9.28 3.89
CA GLU A 25 -3.42 -9.33 5.11
C GLU A 25 -2.00 -9.76 4.78
N ASP A 26 -1.81 -10.86 4.05
CA ASP A 26 -0.47 -11.38 3.70
C ASP A 26 0.36 -10.33 2.95
N TYR A 27 -0.22 -9.69 1.93
CA TYR A 27 0.48 -8.63 1.19
C TYR A 27 0.77 -7.41 2.07
N GLY A 28 -0.18 -6.99 2.90
CA GLY A 28 0.07 -5.94 3.88
C GLY A 28 1.20 -6.28 4.85
N MET A 29 1.35 -7.56 5.24
CA MET A 29 2.43 -7.99 6.11
C MET A 29 3.80 -7.96 5.40
N ILE A 30 3.85 -8.25 4.10
CA ILE A 30 5.07 -8.06 3.28
C ILE A 30 5.45 -6.57 3.25
N LEU A 31 4.48 -5.68 3.02
CA LEU A 31 4.68 -4.23 3.01
C LEU A 31 5.29 -3.75 4.33
N PHE A 32 4.64 -4.05 5.45
CA PHE A 32 5.09 -3.56 6.75
C PHE A 32 6.38 -4.23 7.22
N GLY A 33 6.60 -5.51 6.87
CA GLY A 33 7.88 -6.16 7.08
C GLY A 33 9.01 -5.46 6.35
N ARG A 34 8.81 -5.10 5.07
CA ARG A 34 9.77 -4.31 4.30
C ARG A 34 9.98 -2.92 4.92
N LEU A 35 8.89 -2.20 5.20
CA LEU A 35 8.92 -0.84 5.72
C LEU A 35 9.71 -0.74 7.03
N PHE A 36 9.40 -1.58 8.02
CA PHE A 36 10.06 -1.53 9.33
C PHE A 36 11.49 -2.10 9.33
N THR A 37 11.86 -2.87 8.30
CA THR A 37 13.23 -3.37 8.13
C THR A 37 14.13 -2.31 7.50
N GLU A 38 13.64 -1.61 6.47
CA GLU A 38 14.41 -0.59 5.75
C GLU A 38 14.39 0.78 6.43
N ALA A 39 13.32 1.08 7.18
CA ALA A 39 13.11 2.37 7.85
C ALA A 39 12.68 2.17 9.33
N PRO A 40 13.59 1.77 10.23
CA PRO A 40 13.28 1.54 11.65
C PRO A 40 12.72 2.79 12.37
N GLU A 41 12.99 4.00 11.90
CA GLU A 41 12.39 5.23 12.43
C GLU A 41 10.85 5.22 12.33
N MET A 42 10.28 4.43 11.41
CA MET A 42 8.84 4.31 11.23
C MET A 42 8.13 3.69 12.43
N TYR A 43 8.81 2.96 13.32
CA TYR A 43 8.24 2.51 14.59
C TYR A 43 7.74 3.68 15.45
N GLY A 44 8.43 4.83 15.39
CA GLY A 44 8.05 6.04 16.11
C GLY A 44 6.87 6.79 15.47
N VAL A 45 6.65 6.58 14.17
CA VAL A 45 5.62 7.25 13.36
C VAL A 45 4.26 6.62 13.56
N PHE A 46 4.17 5.29 13.55
CA PHE A 46 2.88 4.60 13.68
C PHE A 46 2.45 4.45 15.14
N PRO A 47 1.28 5.00 15.56
CA PRO A 47 0.81 4.89 16.94
C PRO A 47 0.65 3.44 17.46
N PHE A 48 0.44 2.47 16.56
CA PHE A 48 0.36 1.05 16.91
C PHE A 48 1.72 0.36 17.06
N ALA A 49 2.78 0.96 16.52
CA ALA A 49 4.14 0.43 16.53
C ALA A 49 5.00 1.08 17.62
N LYS A 50 4.53 2.17 18.25
CA LYS A 50 5.23 2.82 19.36
C LYS A 50 5.52 1.82 20.48
N GLY A 51 6.79 1.79 20.92
CA GLY A 51 7.28 0.87 21.94
C GLY A 51 7.78 -0.48 21.39
N PHE A 52 7.58 -0.76 20.11
CA PHE A 52 8.24 -1.87 19.43
C PHE A 52 9.56 -1.39 18.81
N THR A 53 10.53 -2.29 18.79
CA THR A 53 11.83 -2.12 18.11
C THR A 53 12.18 -3.30 17.21
N SER A 54 11.22 -4.22 17.02
CA SER A 54 11.43 -5.48 16.31
C SER A 54 10.17 -5.89 15.58
N TRP A 55 10.34 -6.22 14.31
CA TRP A 55 9.25 -6.64 13.42
C TRP A 55 8.65 -7.95 13.90
N GLU A 56 9.50 -8.88 14.36
CA GLU A 56 9.09 -10.18 14.88
C GLU A 56 8.08 -10.09 16.02
N LYS A 57 8.15 -9.04 16.85
CA LYS A 57 7.18 -8.79 17.91
C LYS A 57 5.94 -8.06 17.42
N LEU A 58 6.12 -7.07 16.55
CA LEU A 58 5.02 -6.25 16.05
C LEU A 58 4.07 -7.05 15.15
N LYS A 59 4.62 -7.93 14.30
CA LYS A 59 3.87 -8.68 13.29
C LYS A 59 2.81 -9.60 13.87
N GLU A 60 3.01 -10.08 15.09
CA GLU A 60 2.06 -10.96 15.78
C GLU A 60 0.87 -10.22 16.39
N THR A 61 0.93 -8.89 16.49
CA THR A 61 -0.17 -8.12 17.07
C THR A 61 -1.38 -8.09 16.14
N ALA A 62 -2.57 -8.34 16.70
CA ALA A 62 -3.83 -8.23 15.94
C ALA A 62 -4.02 -6.82 15.33
N ARG A 63 -3.48 -5.78 15.99
CA ARG A 63 -3.53 -4.41 15.50
C ARG A 63 -2.70 -4.23 14.22
N MET A 64 -1.51 -4.83 14.14
CA MET A 64 -0.68 -4.80 12.93
C MET A 64 -1.36 -5.55 11.79
N LYS A 65 -1.80 -6.80 12.02
CA LYS A 65 -2.50 -7.62 11.01
C LYS A 65 -3.74 -6.91 10.44
N ARG A 66 -4.56 -6.32 11.32
CA ARG A 66 -5.72 -5.50 10.92
C ARG A 66 -5.32 -4.28 10.09
N HIS A 67 -4.26 -3.57 10.47
CA HIS A 67 -3.82 -2.39 9.74
C HIS A 67 -3.24 -2.77 8.36
N ALA A 68 -2.43 -3.83 8.29
CA ALA A 68 -1.90 -4.41 7.07
C ALA A 68 -3.00 -4.69 6.03
N GLY A 69 -4.02 -5.49 6.41
CA GLY A 69 -5.15 -5.75 5.53
C GLY A 69 -5.98 -4.50 5.22
N GLY A 70 -6.06 -3.55 6.16
CA GLY A 70 -6.76 -2.29 5.97
C GLY A 70 -6.15 -1.39 4.90
N VAL A 71 -4.81 -1.33 4.81
CA VAL A 71 -4.09 -0.58 3.76
C VAL A 71 -4.41 -1.16 2.39
N PHE A 72 -4.31 -2.48 2.21
CA PHE A 72 -4.61 -3.12 0.94
C PHE A 72 -6.09 -3.02 0.54
N LYS A 73 -7.02 -3.00 1.51
CA LYS A 73 -8.43 -2.67 1.23
C LYS A 73 -8.64 -1.24 0.74
N ALA A 74 -7.87 -0.28 1.25
CA ALA A 74 -7.94 1.10 0.77
C ALA A 74 -7.39 1.22 -0.66
N ILE A 75 -6.29 0.51 -0.95
CA ILE A 75 -5.73 0.42 -2.31
C ILE A 75 -6.73 -0.25 -3.26
N ASP A 76 -7.41 -1.33 -2.84
CA ASP A 76 -8.44 -2.00 -3.65
C ASP A 76 -9.57 -1.05 -4.06
N GLY A 77 -10.05 -0.22 -3.12
CA GLY A 77 -11.04 0.81 -3.42
C GLY A 77 -10.54 1.86 -4.42
N ALA A 78 -9.28 2.29 -4.29
CA ALA A 78 -8.67 3.24 -5.21
C ALA A 78 -8.50 2.64 -6.62
N VAL A 79 -7.96 1.42 -6.71
CA VAL A 79 -7.78 0.70 -7.98
C VAL A 79 -9.12 0.46 -8.69
N GLY A 80 -10.15 0.06 -7.94
CA GLY A 80 -11.49 -0.18 -8.49
C GLY A 80 -12.14 1.07 -9.10
N GLY A 81 -11.80 2.26 -8.59
CA GLY A 81 -12.36 3.52 -9.07
C GLY A 81 -11.46 4.31 -10.02
N LEU A 82 -10.38 3.74 -10.55
CA LEU A 82 -9.50 4.45 -11.49
C LEU A 82 -10.20 4.95 -12.77
N ASN A 83 -11.32 4.33 -13.15
CA ASN A 83 -12.15 4.76 -14.28
C ASN A 83 -13.08 5.94 -13.94
N ASP A 84 -13.26 6.25 -12.65
CA ASP A 84 -14.05 7.39 -12.16
C ASP A 84 -13.37 8.00 -10.93
N LEU A 85 -12.33 8.80 -11.17
CA LEU A 85 -11.58 9.45 -10.11
C LEU A 85 -12.43 10.39 -9.25
N SER A 86 -13.54 10.92 -9.81
CA SER A 86 -14.44 11.81 -9.08
C SER A 86 -15.16 11.08 -7.93
N ALA A 87 -15.40 9.77 -8.07
CA ALA A 87 -15.95 8.93 -7.01
C ALA A 87 -14.90 8.55 -5.95
N VAL A 88 -13.62 8.45 -6.34
CA VAL A 88 -12.52 8.01 -5.45
C VAL A 88 -11.95 9.17 -4.63
N GLU A 89 -11.84 10.35 -5.22
CA GLU A 89 -11.20 11.52 -4.62
C GLU A 89 -11.74 11.83 -3.20
N PRO A 90 -13.06 11.90 -2.94
CA PRO A 90 -13.57 12.22 -1.61
C PRO A 90 -13.13 11.20 -0.54
N VAL A 91 -13.03 9.92 -0.92
CA VAL A 91 -12.61 8.84 -0.02
C VAL A 91 -11.13 8.99 0.33
N LEU A 92 -10.28 9.27 -0.66
CA LEU A 92 -8.85 9.48 -0.45
C LEU A 92 -8.57 10.76 0.35
N VAL A 93 -9.29 11.85 0.09
CA VAL A 93 -9.19 13.09 0.87
C VAL A 93 -9.57 12.87 2.34
N ALA A 94 -10.66 12.13 2.59
CA ALA A 94 -11.07 11.77 3.95
C ALA A 94 -10.05 10.84 4.64
N LEU A 95 -9.43 9.91 3.90
CA LEU A 95 -8.36 9.06 4.40
C LEU A 95 -7.10 9.87 4.73
N GLY A 96 -6.65 10.74 3.84
CA GLY A 96 -5.50 11.64 4.05
C GLY A 96 -5.71 12.55 5.26
N SER A 97 -6.91 13.13 5.39
CA SER A 97 -7.27 13.98 6.55
C SER A 97 -7.13 13.25 7.89
N ARG A 98 -7.42 11.94 7.94
CA ARG A 98 -7.18 11.13 9.14
C ARG A 98 -5.70 10.91 9.41
N HIS A 99 -4.89 10.67 8.38
CA HIS A 99 -3.44 10.53 8.52
C HIS A 99 -2.78 11.81 9.04
N VAL A 100 -3.22 12.98 8.58
CA VAL A 100 -2.79 14.27 9.14
C VAL A 100 -3.12 14.36 10.64
N LYS A 101 -4.35 13.97 11.05
CA LYS A 101 -4.73 13.93 12.47
C LYS A 101 -3.91 12.93 13.30
N TYR A 102 -3.35 11.90 12.68
CA TYR A 102 -2.44 10.96 13.34
C TYR A 102 -0.99 11.47 13.42
N GLY A 103 -0.70 12.65 12.86
CA GLY A 103 0.65 13.23 12.83
C GLY A 103 1.53 12.66 11.73
N ILE A 104 0.95 11.95 10.74
CA ILE A 104 1.69 11.43 9.60
C ILE A 104 2.01 12.59 8.66
N LYS A 105 3.30 12.73 8.35
CA LYS A 105 3.80 13.73 7.41
C LYS A 105 3.83 13.20 5.99
N PRO A 106 3.71 14.07 4.97
CA PRO A 106 3.81 13.68 3.57
C PRO A 106 5.12 12.96 3.22
N GLU A 107 6.24 13.33 3.85
CA GLU A 107 7.57 12.74 3.61
C GLU A 107 7.62 11.21 3.82
N TYR A 108 6.77 10.66 4.68
CA TYR A 108 6.72 9.21 4.91
C TYR A 108 6.04 8.42 3.77
N PHE A 109 5.26 9.09 2.93
CA PHE A 109 4.53 8.40 1.85
C PHE A 109 5.46 7.92 0.73
N GLU A 110 6.62 8.53 0.54
CA GLU A 110 7.62 8.03 -0.42
C GLU A 110 8.15 6.66 0.02
N THR A 111 8.54 6.52 1.29
CA THR A 111 9.01 5.24 1.86
C THR A 111 7.90 4.18 1.86
N VAL A 112 6.67 4.56 2.21
CA VAL A 112 5.52 3.64 2.16
C VAL A 112 5.21 3.22 0.72
N GLY A 113 5.25 4.15 -0.23
CA GLY A 113 5.04 3.87 -1.65
C GLY A 113 6.07 2.87 -2.19
N ALA A 114 7.35 3.05 -1.86
CA ALA A 114 8.39 2.09 -2.20
C ALA A 114 8.10 0.68 -1.62
N ALA A 115 7.60 0.58 -0.39
CA ALA A 115 7.22 -0.68 0.23
C ALA A 115 5.98 -1.33 -0.42
N VAL A 116 5.02 -0.52 -0.89
CA VAL A 116 3.89 -1.01 -1.70
C VAL A 116 4.41 -1.61 -3.00
N LEU A 117 5.26 -0.90 -3.74
CA LEU A 117 5.82 -1.38 -5.02
C LEU A 117 6.62 -2.67 -4.84
N TYR A 118 7.44 -2.77 -3.79
CA TYR A 118 8.14 -4.00 -3.42
C TYR A 118 7.17 -5.17 -3.18
N THR A 119 6.05 -4.89 -2.51
CA THR A 119 5.03 -5.91 -2.23
C THR A 119 4.36 -6.39 -3.50
N LEU A 120 4.03 -5.47 -4.41
CA LEU A 120 3.45 -5.80 -5.71
C LEU A 120 4.42 -6.64 -6.55
N GLU A 121 5.68 -6.25 -6.61
CA GLU A 121 6.75 -7.01 -7.26
C GLU A 121 6.85 -8.44 -6.71
N THR A 122 6.88 -8.57 -5.38
CA THR A 122 6.94 -9.86 -4.69
C THR A 122 5.73 -10.73 -4.98
N GLY A 123 4.51 -10.16 -4.95
CA GLY A 123 3.28 -10.92 -5.15
C GLY A 123 2.97 -11.25 -6.62
N LEU A 124 3.42 -10.41 -7.56
CA LEU A 124 3.16 -10.59 -8.98
C LEU A 124 4.20 -11.48 -9.66
N GLY A 125 5.44 -11.49 -9.18
CA GLY A 125 6.54 -12.26 -9.77
C GLY A 125 6.75 -11.85 -11.23
N ASP A 126 6.74 -12.81 -12.15
CA ASP A 126 6.98 -12.59 -13.59
C ASP A 126 5.97 -11.62 -14.26
N LYS A 127 4.85 -11.30 -13.60
CA LYS A 127 3.87 -10.31 -14.08
C LYS A 127 4.20 -8.88 -13.67
N TRP A 128 5.22 -8.67 -12.84
CA TRP A 128 5.82 -7.38 -12.57
C TRP A 128 6.79 -6.98 -13.68
N THR A 129 6.24 -6.71 -14.86
CA THR A 129 7.01 -6.25 -16.03
C THR A 129 7.39 -4.77 -15.88
N PRO A 130 8.33 -4.26 -16.70
CA PRO A 130 8.63 -2.83 -16.74
C PRO A 130 7.39 -1.95 -16.99
N ASP A 131 6.47 -2.38 -17.86
CA ASP A 131 5.24 -1.66 -18.16
C ASP A 131 4.27 -1.66 -16.98
N THR A 132 4.11 -2.80 -16.30
CA THR A 132 3.33 -2.90 -15.06
C THR A 132 3.89 -1.96 -14.01
N LYS A 133 5.22 -1.99 -13.77
CA LYS A 133 5.89 -1.11 -12.80
C LYS A 133 5.67 0.36 -13.17
N ALA A 134 5.84 0.73 -14.43
CA ALA A 134 5.63 2.09 -14.89
C ALA A 134 4.18 2.54 -14.64
N ALA A 135 3.19 1.70 -14.96
CA ALA A 135 1.78 2.01 -14.70
C ALA A 135 1.51 2.23 -13.20
N TRP A 136 2.01 1.37 -12.31
CA TRP A 136 1.84 1.51 -10.86
C TRP A 136 2.57 2.71 -10.25
N VAL A 137 3.64 3.22 -10.86
CA VAL A 137 4.36 4.39 -10.37
C VAL A 137 3.63 5.69 -10.70
N VAL A 138 2.86 5.75 -11.79
CA VAL A 138 2.13 6.97 -12.18
C VAL A 138 0.73 7.08 -11.59
N VAL A 139 0.18 5.97 -11.11
CA VAL A 139 -1.16 5.86 -10.49
C VAL A 139 -1.07 6.08 -8.99
#